data_AF-A0A4R4VGU9-F1
#
_entry.id   AF-A0A4R4VGU9-F1
#
_cell.length_a   1.000
_cell.length_b   1.000
_cell.length_c   1.000
_cell.angle_alpha   90.00
_cell.angle_beta   90.00
_cell.angle_gamma   90.00
#
_symmetry.space_group_name_H-M   'P 1'
#
loop_
_entity.id
_entity.type
_entity.pdbx_description
1 polymer ?
#
loop_
_entity_poly.entity_id
_entity_poly.type
_entity_poly.pdbx_seq_one_letter_code
_entity_poly.pdbx_strand_id
1 'polypeptide(L)'
;MTGTTTPPARQRTGRAWMILALACACQFMVILDSSIVNLALPSIGGELGFTPTGLAWVVNGYLLTFGGFMLLGGRAADLFGPRRMLVAGLVAFSVSSLAGGLAAAPEVLVAARVAQGIGAAMMAPATLAVINTSFTGPAARAKAFGAWSASGG
;
A
#
# COMPACT_ATOMS: atom_id res chain seq x y z
N MET A 1 16.35 33.18 34.12
CA MET A 1 16.82 32.92 32.73
C MET A 1 16.72 31.43 32.46
N THR A 2 15.60 30.94 31.95
CA THR A 2 15.40 29.51 31.59
C THR A 2 15.36 29.41 30.07
N GLY A 3 16.48 28.97 29.48
CA GLY A 3 16.58 28.74 28.05
C GLY A 3 15.75 27.54 27.63
N THR A 4 14.70 27.75 26.86
CA THR A 4 13.96 26.68 26.18
C THR A 4 14.82 26.14 25.04
N THR A 5 15.44 24.98 25.24
CA THR A 5 16.13 24.26 24.17
C THR A 5 15.10 23.65 23.20
N THR A 6 14.71 24.40 22.17
CA THR A 6 13.93 23.87 21.05
C THR A 6 14.77 22.80 20.33
N PRO A 7 14.32 21.54 20.23
CA PRO A 7 15.07 20.50 19.53
C PRO A 7 15.37 20.90 18.07
N PRO A 8 16.53 20.53 17.51
CA PRO A 8 16.96 20.98 16.19
C PRO A 8 16.00 20.49 15.09
N ALA A 9 15.47 21.42 14.30
CA ALA A 9 14.55 21.20 13.18
C ALA A 9 15.02 20.14 12.16
N ARG A 10 16.32 19.82 12.14
CA ARG A 10 16.98 18.84 11.24
C ARG A 10 16.55 17.39 11.48
N GLN A 11 16.14 17.02 12.70
CA GLN A 11 15.67 15.65 12.99
C GLN A 11 14.23 15.40 12.50
N ARG A 12 13.37 16.44 12.47
CA ARG A 12 11.99 16.33 11.95
C ARG A 12 11.97 16.15 10.43
N THR A 13 12.86 16.85 9.71
CA THR A 13 12.94 16.74 8.26
C THR A 13 13.42 15.37 7.80
N GLY A 14 14.48 14.81 8.41
CA GLY A 14 14.98 13.47 8.04
C GLY A 14 13.93 12.36 8.19
N ARG A 15 13.14 12.37 9.28
CA ARG A 15 12.05 11.41 9.47
C ARG A 15 10.92 11.59 8.45
N ALA A 16 10.56 12.82 8.09
CA ALA A 16 9.52 13.08 7.08
C ALA A 16 9.93 12.57 5.69
N TRP A 17 11.20 12.68 5.32
CA TRP A 17 11.72 12.14 4.06
C TRP A 17 11.80 10.61 4.04
N MET A 18 12.19 9.96 5.15
CA MET A 18 12.09 8.49 5.27
C MET A 18 10.64 8.00 5.12
N ILE A 19 9.72 8.73 5.73
CA ILE A 19 8.29 8.45 5.64
C ILE A 19 7.80 8.58 4.19
N LEU A 20 8.22 9.62 3.48
CA LEU A 20 7.91 9.79 2.07
C LEU A 20 8.48 8.66 1.22
N ALA A 21 9.75 8.27 1.46
CA ALA A 21 10.36 7.14 0.76
C ALA A 21 9.58 5.85 0.98
N LEU A 22 9.12 5.58 2.21
CA LEU A 22 8.25 4.44 2.50
C LEU A 22 6.92 4.53 1.76
N ALA A 23 6.28 5.71 1.75
CA ALA A 23 5.02 5.92 1.03
C ALA A 23 5.16 5.72 -0.49
N CYS A 24 6.24 6.22 -1.09
CA CYS A 24 6.58 6.00 -2.50
C CYS A 24 6.85 4.51 -2.77
N ALA A 25 7.60 3.83 -1.89
CA ALA A 25 7.85 2.40 -2.03
C ALA A 25 6.56 1.58 -1.97
N CYS A 26 5.65 1.89 -1.04
CA CYS A 26 4.33 1.25 -0.98
C CYS A 26 3.53 1.47 -2.27
N GLN A 27 3.49 2.71 -2.77
CA GLN A 27 2.76 3.06 -4.00
C GLN A 27 3.31 2.30 -5.21
N PHE A 28 4.62 2.34 -5.39
CA PHE A 28 5.30 1.60 -6.44
C PHE A 28 5.04 0.10 -6.35
N MET A 29 5.11 -0.48 -5.15
CA MET A 29 4.86 -1.91 -4.92
C MET A 29 3.43 -2.31 -5.31
N VAL A 30 2.42 -1.51 -4.96
CA VAL A 30 1.01 -1.80 -5.30
C VAL A 30 0.79 -1.85 -6.82
N ILE A 31 1.46 -0.95 -7.55
CA ILE A 31 1.34 -0.89 -9.01
C ILE A 31 2.12 -2.02 -9.66
N LEU A 32 3.35 -2.25 -9.23
CA LEU A 32 4.14 -3.38 -9.71
C LEU A 32 3.40 -4.71 -9.52
N ASP A 33 2.81 -4.94 -8.36
CA ASP A 33 2.04 -6.15 -8.08
C ASP A 33 0.85 -6.32 -9.05
N SER A 34 0.09 -5.25 -9.29
CA SER A 34 -1.03 -5.27 -10.23
C SER A 34 -0.55 -5.53 -11.66
N SER A 35 0.58 -4.95 -12.07
CA SER A 35 1.18 -5.19 -13.39
C SER A 35 1.71 -6.62 -13.54
N ILE A 36 2.40 -7.16 -12.53
CA ILE A 36 2.94 -8.52 -12.52
C ILE A 36 1.82 -9.54 -12.64
N VAL A 37 0.75 -9.40 -11.84
CA VAL A 37 -0.38 -10.32 -11.89
C VAL A 37 -1.04 -10.30 -13.27
N ASN A 38 -1.28 -9.11 -13.83
CA ASN A 38 -1.89 -9.00 -15.16
C ASN A 38 -1.01 -9.62 -16.26
N LEU A 39 0.31 -9.48 -16.15
CA LEU A 39 1.26 -10.11 -17.08
C LEU A 39 1.31 -11.64 -16.91
N ALA A 40 1.18 -12.13 -15.68
CA ALA A 40 1.24 -13.54 -15.34
C ALA A 40 -0.09 -14.29 -15.53
N LEU A 41 -1.23 -13.59 -15.64
CA LEU A 41 -2.56 -14.19 -15.80
C LEU A 41 -2.63 -15.31 -16.86
N PRO A 42 -2.06 -15.16 -18.07
CA PRO A 42 -2.06 -16.23 -19.07
C PRO A 42 -1.28 -17.48 -18.62
N SER A 43 -0.12 -17.28 -17.97
CA SER A 43 0.73 -18.37 -17.43
C SER A 43 0.04 -19.07 -16.27
N ILE A 44 -0.48 -18.29 -15.31
CA ILE A 44 -1.27 -18.77 -14.16
C ILE A 44 -2.46 -19.60 -14.64
N GLY A 45 -3.12 -19.17 -15.71
CA GLY A 45 -4.20 -19.90 -16.37
C GLY A 45 -3.82 -21.33 -16.76
N GLY A 46 -2.69 -21.47 -17.47
CA GLY A 46 -2.22 -22.74 -18.00
C GLY A 46 -1.53 -23.64 -16.95
N GLU A 47 -0.76 -23.06 -16.03
CA GLU A 47 0.07 -23.81 -15.07
C GLU A 47 -0.71 -24.28 -13.84
N LEU A 48 -1.67 -23.49 -13.35
CA LEU A 48 -2.49 -23.85 -12.18
C LEU A 48 -3.84 -24.47 -12.57
N GLY A 49 -4.13 -24.65 -13.86
CA GLY A 49 -5.39 -25.24 -14.34
C GLY A 49 -6.61 -24.39 -14.02
N PHE A 50 -6.45 -23.07 -13.97
CA PHE A 50 -7.53 -22.15 -13.62
C PHE A 50 -8.70 -22.25 -14.60
N THR A 51 -9.93 -22.21 -14.07
CA THR A 51 -11.10 -21.96 -14.92
C THR A 51 -11.12 -20.49 -15.37
N PRO A 52 -11.76 -20.15 -16.51
CA PRO A 52 -11.91 -18.76 -16.95
C PRO A 52 -12.56 -17.87 -15.86
N THR A 53 -13.52 -18.42 -15.11
CA THR A 53 -14.16 -17.74 -13.99
C THR A 53 -13.21 -17.50 -12.83
N GLY A 54 -12.31 -18.44 -12.52
CA GLY A 54 -11.32 -18.28 -11.45
C GLY A 54 -10.30 -17.17 -11.76
N LEU A 55 -9.85 -17.03 -13.02
CA LEU A 55 -8.94 -15.95 -13.41
C LEU A 55 -9.56 -14.57 -13.20
N ALA A 56 -10.86 -14.42 -13.46
CA ALA A 56 -11.57 -13.17 -13.19
C ALA A 56 -11.57 -12.82 -11.69
N TRP A 57 -11.65 -13.83 -10.80
CA TRP A 57 -11.60 -13.61 -9.35
C TRP A 57 -10.23 -13.17 -8.83
N VAL A 58 -9.13 -13.50 -9.51
CA VAL A 58 -7.78 -13.03 -9.15
C VAL A 58 -7.70 -11.49 -9.19
N VAL A 59 -8.34 -10.88 -10.20
CA VAL A 59 -8.39 -9.42 -10.35
C VAL A 59 -9.56 -8.83 -9.57
N ASN A 60 -10.77 -9.37 -9.74
CA ASN A 60 -11.98 -8.81 -9.14
C ASN A 60 -12.00 -8.95 -7.62
N GLY A 61 -11.46 -10.04 -7.05
CA GLY A 61 -11.38 -10.23 -5.61
C GLY A 61 -10.49 -9.19 -4.93
N TYR A 62 -9.35 -8.87 -5.56
CA TYR A 62 -8.49 -7.78 -5.14
C TYR A 62 -9.21 -6.43 -5.20
N LEU A 63 -9.85 -6.11 -6.34
CA LEU A 63 -10.54 -4.82 -6.51
C LEU A 63 -11.73 -4.66 -5.55
N LEU A 64 -12.51 -5.72 -5.35
CA LEU A 64 -13.67 -5.73 -4.47
C LEU A 64 -13.26 -5.49 -3.02
N THR A 65 -12.22 -6.17 -2.54
CA THR A 65 -11.72 -5.95 -1.19
C THR A 65 -11.03 -4.60 -1.05
N PHE A 66 -10.24 -4.20 -2.05
CA PHE A 66 -9.61 -2.89 -2.07
C PHE A 66 -10.65 -1.78 -1.93
N GLY A 67 -11.63 -1.73 -2.84
CA GLY A 67 -12.69 -0.72 -2.82
C GLY A 67 -13.62 -0.85 -1.62
N GLY A 68 -14.05 -2.07 -1.29
CA GLY A 68 -15.00 -2.34 -0.20
C GLY A 68 -14.45 -2.02 1.19
N PHE A 69 -13.15 -2.24 1.41
CA PHE A 69 -12.50 -1.94 2.69
C PHE A 69 -11.80 -0.58 2.71
N MET A 70 -11.75 0.17 1.60
CA MET A 70 -11.02 1.45 1.54
C MET A 70 -11.50 2.46 2.59
N LEU A 71 -12.82 2.58 2.75
CA LEU A 71 -13.43 3.47 3.76
C LEU A 71 -13.12 3.01 5.18
N LEU A 72 -13.12 1.69 5.41
CA LEU A 72 -12.80 1.09 6.70
C LEU A 72 -11.32 1.31 7.04
N GLY A 73 -10.43 1.12 6.06
CA GLY A 73 -9.01 1.40 6.14
C GLY A 73 -8.73 2.87 6.45
N GLY A 74 -9.50 3.79 5.85
CA GLY A 74 -9.42 5.22 6.14
C GLY A 74 -9.78 5.53 7.59
N ARG A 75 -10.93 5.04 8.06
CA ARG A 75 -11.35 5.22 9.46
C ARG A 75 -10.36 4.59 10.45
N ALA A 76 -9.83 3.43 10.14
CA ALA A 76 -8.82 2.79 10.98
C ALA A 76 -7.48 3.54 10.96
N ALA A 77 -7.08 4.17 9.85
CA ALA A 77 -5.91 5.05 9.81
C ALA A 77 -6.10 6.29 10.70
N ASP A 78 -7.30 6.86 10.73
CA ASP A 78 -7.65 7.99 11.59
C ASP A 78 -7.61 7.61 13.08
N LEU A 79 -8.10 6.42 13.43
CA LEU A 79 -8.19 5.94 14.82
C LEU A 79 -6.86 5.42 15.37
N PHE A 80 -6.16 4.56 14.64
CA PHE A 80 -4.94 3.89 15.11
C PHE A 80 -3.66 4.66 14.78
N GLY A 81 -3.79 5.71 13.99
CA GLY A 81 -2.70 6.57 13.53
C GLY A 81 -2.14 6.10 12.19
N PRO A 82 -1.85 7.05 11.28
CA PRO A 82 -1.61 6.74 9.88
C PRO A 82 -0.28 6.00 9.67
N ARG A 83 0.74 6.24 10.53
CA ARG A 83 2.03 5.55 10.44
C ARG A 83 1.92 4.06 10.78
N ARG A 84 1.15 3.70 11.82
CA ARG A 84 0.97 2.30 12.22
C ARG A 84 0.16 1.56 11.16
N MET A 85 -0.87 2.21 10.64
CA MET A 85 -1.72 1.65 9.59
C MET A 85 -0.95 1.42 8.29
N LEU A 86 -0.06 2.35 7.90
CA LEU A 86 0.79 2.20 6.72
C LEU A 86 1.69 0.96 6.84
N VAL A 87 2.33 0.77 8.00
CA VAL A 87 3.19 -0.41 8.23
C VAL A 87 2.37 -1.70 8.29
N ALA A 88 1.22 -1.69 8.97
CA ALA A 88 0.35 -2.85 9.04
C ALA A 88 -0.15 -3.28 7.65
N GLY A 89 -0.61 -2.32 6.85
CA GLY A 89 -1.02 -2.55 5.47
C GLY A 89 0.12 -3.07 4.59
N LEU A 90 1.33 -2.51 4.74
CA LEU A 90 2.52 -2.97 4.02
C LEU A 90 2.89 -4.42 4.38
N VAL A 91 2.86 -4.77 5.66
CA VAL A 91 3.14 -6.14 6.11
C VAL A 91 2.08 -7.10 5.59
N ALA A 92 0.79 -6.76 5.74
CA ALA A 92 -0.31 -7.58 5.23
C ALA A 92 -0.21 -7.79 3.71
N PHE A 93 0.11 -6.73 2.97
CA PHE A 93 0.30 -6.79 1.52
C PHE A 93 1.50 -7.66 1.15
N SER A 94 2.64 -7.49 1.82
CA SER A 94 3.86 -8.25 1.54
C SER A 94 3.71 -9.74 1.82
N VAL A 95 3.07 -10.09 2.95
CA VAL A 95 2.79 -11.50 3.30
C VAL A 95 1.81 -12.11 2.30
N SER A 96 0.77 -11.37 1.91
CA SER A 96 -0.18 -11.85 0.90
C SER A 96 0.47 -12.02 -0.47
N SER A 97 1.36 -11.10 -0.86
CA SER A 97 2.12 -11.18 -2.11
C SER A 97 3.04 -12.41 -2.13
N LEU A 98 3.75 -12.67 -1.03
CA LEU A 98 4.58 -13.86 -0.90
C LEU A 98 3.75 -15.15 -0.97
N ALA A 99 2.60 -15.18 -0.30
CA ALA A 99 1.67 -16.30 -0.36
C ALA A 99 1.13 -16.52 -1.79
N GLY A 100 0.86 -15.44 -2.53
CA GLY A 100 0.46 -15.50 -3.93
C GLY A 100 1.56 -16.02 -4.84
N GLY A 101 2.81 -15.57 -4.64
CA GLY A 101 3.97 -16.05 -5.40
C GLY A 101 4.33 -17.52 -5.13
N LEU A 102 3.94 -18.06 -3.98
CA LEU A 102 4.12 -19.47 -3.60
C LEU A 102 2.84 -20.30 -3.78
N ALA A 103 1.80 -19.74 -4.39
CA ALA A 103 0.51 -20.42 -4.53
C ALA A 103 0.64 -21.64 -5.45
N ALA A 104 0.31 -22.82 -4.93
CA ALA A 104 0.29 -24.08 -5.67
C ALA A 104 -1.12 -24.48 -6.15
N ALA A 105 -2.14 -23.70 -5.79
CA ALA A 105 -3.53 -23.96 -6.17
C ALA A 105 -4.27 -22.65 -6.50
N PRO A 106 -5.23 -22.67 -7.44
CA PRO A 106 -6.03 -21.51 -7.82
C PRO A 106 -6.68 -20.77 -6.64
N GLU A 107 -7.25 -21.52 -5.70
CA GLU A 107 -7.98 -20.97 -4.55
C GLU A 107 -7.05 -20.22 -3.61
N VAL A 108 -5.82 -20.72 -3.44
CA VAL A 108 -4.78 -20.08 -2.61
C VAL A 108 -4.39 -18.74 -3.22
N LEU A 109 -4.22 -18.69 -4.54
CA LEU A 109 -3.91 -17.45 -5.24
C LEU A 109 -5.04 -16.43 -5.08
N VAL A 110 -6.31 -16.84 -5.30
CA VAL A 110 -7.47 -15.95 -5.14
C VAL A 110 -7.57 -15.43 -3.70
N ALA A 111 -7.42 -16.31 -2.70
CA ALA A 111 -7.44 -15.92 -1.29
C ALA A 111 -6.32 -14.94 -0.95
N ALA A 112 -5.10 -15.17 -1.46
CA ALA A 112 -3.98 -14.26 -1.32
C ALA A 112 -4.30 -12.88 -1.92
N ARG A 113 -4.87 -12.82 -3.13
CA ARG A 113 -5.29 -11.55 -3.78
C ARG A 113 -6.35 -10.78 -3.00
N VAL A 114 -7.33 -11.49 -2.46
CA VAL A 114 -8.37 -10.92 -1.59
C VAL A 114 -7.75 -10.32 -0.33
N ALA A 115 -6.87 -11.05 0.35
CA ALA A 115 -6.14 -10.53 1.52
C ALA A 115 -5.24 -9.33 1.17
N GLN A 116 -4.61 -9.38 -0.01
CA GLN A 116 -3.75 -8.34 -0.51
C GLN A 116 -4.50 -7.03 -0.80
N GLY A 117 -5.74 -7.14 -1.31
CA GLY A 117 -6.63 -5.98 -1.50
C GLY A 117 -7.00 -5.30 -0.18
N ILE A 118 -7.19 -6.07 0.90
CA ILE A 118 -7.38 -5.50 2.25
C ILE A 118 -6.13 -4.72 2.68
N GLY A 119 -4.92 -5.29 2.51
CA GLY A 119 -3.67 -4.59 2.80
C GLY A 119 -3.52 -3.29 2.02
N ALA A 120 -3.85 -3.31 0.73
CA ALA A 120 -3.86 -2.12 -0.13
C ALA A 120 -4.89 -1.06 0.32
N ALA A 121 -6.09 -1.49 0.74
CA ALA A 121 -7.14 -0.61 1.26
C ALA A 121 -6.73 0.13 2.54
N MET A 122 -5.86 -0.48 3.35
CA MET A 122 -5.28 0.15 4.53
C MET A 122 -4.16 1.14 4.16
N MET A 123 -3.31 0.77 3.19
CA MET A 123 -2.17 1.59 2.79
C MET A 123 -2.59 2.89 2.11
N ALA A 124 -3.56 2.87 1.19
CA ALA A 124 -3.96 4.03 0.39
C ALA A 124 -4.37 5.28 1.21
N PRO A 125 -5.29 5.19 2.19
CA PRO A 125 -5.61 6.34 3.02
C PRO A 125 -4.48 6.66 4.01
N ALA A 126 -3.73 5.66 4.47
CA ALA A 126 -2.62 5.85 5.39
C ALA A 126 -1.46 6.64 4.76
N THR A 127 -1.07 6.37 3.52
CA THR A 127 -0.02 7.14 2.80
C THR A 127 -0.40 8.62 2.69
N LEU A 128 -1.64 8.92 2.30
CA LEU A 128 -2.13 10.30 2.21
C LEU A 128 -2.08 11.01 3.57
N ALA A 129 -2.60 10.37 4.61
CA ALA A 129 -2.61 10.92 5.97
C ALA A 129 -1.19 11.12 6.53
N VAL A 130 -0.29 10.17 6.28
CA VAL A 130 1.11 10.24 6.70
C VAL A 130 1.85 11.39 5.99
N ILE A 131 1.68 11.57 4.68
CA ILE A 131 2.28 12.69 3.94
C ILE A 131 1.72 14.02 4.46
N ASN A 132 0.40 14.11 4.63
CA ASN A 132 -0.25 15.33 5.09
C ASN A 132 0.17 15.75 6.51
N THR A 133 0.39 14.79 7.39
CA THR A 133 0.81 15.04 8.78
C THR A 133 2.32 15.24 8.94
N SER A 134 3.13 14.70 8.03
CA SER A 134 4.60 14.80 8.11
C SER A 134 5.16 16.06 7.45
N PHE A 135 4.47 16.64 6.46
CA PHE A 135 4.89 17.84 5.75
C PHE A 135 3.98 19.02 6.07
N THR A 136 4.41 19.90 6.97
CA THR A 136 3.62 21.06 7.43
C THR A 136 3.70 22.28 6.50
N GLY A 137 4.75 22.39 5.69
CA GLY A 137 4.93 23.49 4.74
C GLY A 137 4.18 23.24 3.41
N PRO A 138 3.40 24.20 2.88
CA PRO A 138 2.62 24.01 1.65
C PRO A 138 3.48 23.55 0.45
N ALA A 139 4.64 24.18 0.25
CA ALA A 139 5.57 23.82 -0.84
C ALA A 139 6.22 22.44 -0.63
N ALA A 140 6.56 22.08 0.61
CA ALA A 140 7.15 20.77 0.92
C ALA A 140 6.11 19.64 0.74
N ARG A 141 4.87 19.89 1.13
CA ARG A 141 3.75 18.97 0.95
C ARG A 141 3.43 18.76 -0.53
N ALA A 142 3.41 19.81 -1.34
CA ALA A 142 3.23 19.71 -2.78
C ALA A 142 4.33 18.86 -3.45
N LYS A 143 5.61 19.06 -3.06
CA LYS A 143 6.72 18.22 -3.52
C LYS A 143 6.56 16.76 -3.10
N ALA A 144 6.13 16.50 -1.87
CA ALA A 144 5.90 15.16 -1.36
C ALA A 144 4.79 14.43 -2.13
N PHE A 145 3.64 15.09 -2.35
CA PHE A 145 2.57 14.52 -3.19
C PHE A 145 3.01 14.33 -4.64
N GLY A 146 3.82 15.24 -5.20
CA GLY A 146 4.39 15.08 -6.53
C GLY A 146 5.28 13.85 -6.64
N ALA A 147 6.20 13.65 -5.69
CA ALA A 147 7.06 12.46 -5.66
C ALA A 147 6.27 11.16 -5.44
N TRP A 148 5.25 11.19 -4.58
CA TRP A 148 4.36 10.05 -4.35
C TRP A 148 3.53 9.71 -5.60
N SER A 149 2.95 10.71 -6.27
CA SER A 149 2.22 10.49 -7.52
C SER A 149 3.13 9.97 -8.63
N ALA A 150 4.35 10.51 -8.76
CA ALA A 150 5.32 10.05 -9.76
C ALA A 150 5.78 8.61 -9.54
N SER A 151 5.82 8.12 -8.29
CA SER A 151 6.06 6.70 -8.02
C SER A 151 4.91 5.79 -8.47
N GLY A 152 3.75 6.39 -8.75
CA GLY A 152 2.56 5.74 -9.26
C GLY A 152 2.48 5.63 -10.80
N GLY A 153 3.35 6.32 -11.54
CA GLY A 153 3.23 6.46 -12.99
C GLY A 153 2.54 7.74 -13.43
#